data_AF-A0A4P5Y5K5-F1
#
_entry.id   AF-A0A4P5Y5K5-F1
#
_cell.length_a   1.000
_cell.length_b   1.000
_cell.length_c   1.000
_cell.angle_alpha   90.00
_cell.angle_beta   90.00
_cell.angle_gamma   90.00
#
_symmetry.space_group_name_H-M   'P 1'
#
loop_
_entity.id
_entity.type
_entity.pdbx_description
1 polymer ?
#
loop_
_entity_poly.entity_id
_entity_poly.type
_entity_poly.pdbx_seq_one_letter_code
_entity_poly.pdbx_strand_id
1 'polypeptide(L)'
;MFAEMARVLQPGGLLFIRDLLRPESVADVDQFVATYAGRENSHSQQLFRDSLLAALTLDEVRDIAVAHGIPATSVAQTSDRHWTLSWLSG
;
A
#
# COMPACT_ATOMS: atom_id res chain seq x y z
N MET A 1 11.11 -5.85 6.10
CA MET A 1 10.87 -4.40 5.98
C MET A 1 10.10 -3.86 7.18
N PHE A 2 8.84 -4.26 7.42
CA PHE A 2 8.03 -3.78 8.56
C PHE A 2 8.71 -4.01 9.92
N ALA A 3 9.28 -5.20 10.15
CA ALA A 3 10.06 -5.48 11.35
C ALA A 3 11.18 -4.45 11.61
N GLU A 4 11.91 -4.07 10.56
CA GLU A 4 13.04 -3.15 10.69
C GLU A 4 12.55 -1.72 10.91
N MET A 5 11.48 -1.31 10.22
CA MET A 5 10.81 -0.02 10.44
C MET A 5 10.32 0.12 11.88
N ALA A 6 9.70 -0.93 12.44
CA ALA A 6 9.27 -0.94 13.83
C ALA A 6 10.46 -0.93 14.81
N ARG A 7 11.54 -1.67 14.52
CA ARG A 7 12.73 -1.76 15.38
C ARG A 7 13.48 -0.43 15.50
N VAL A 8 13.57 0.35 14.42
CA VAL A 8 14.31 1.62 14.38
C VAL A 8 13.49 2.82 14.83
N LEU A 9 12.17 2.66 14.94
CA LEU A 9 11.27 3.70 15.42
C LEU A 9 11.52 3.98 16.91
N GLN A 10 11.74 5.24 17.26
CA GLN A 10 11.87 5.65 18.66
C GLN A 10 10.51 5.54 19.38
N PRO A 11 10.48 5.35 20.71
CA PRO A 11 9.25 5.47 21.48
C PRO A 11 8.55 6.81 21.24
N GLY A 12 7.24 6.81 21.00
CA GLY A 12 6.46 7.99 20.62
C GLY A 12 6.61 8.41 19.14
N GLY A 13 7.30 7.62 18.33
CA GLY A 13 7.50 7.88 16.90
C GLY A 13 6.28 7.50 16.06
N LEU A 14 6.06 8.20 14.95
CA LEU A 14 5.03 7.87 13.97
C LEU A 14 5.63 7.02 12.84
N LEU A 15 5.11 5.81 12.65
CA LEU A 15 5.30 5.05 11.42
C LEU A 15 4.17 5.40 10.44
N PHE A 16 4.53 6.04 9.33
CA PHE A 16 3.60 6.42 8.27
C PHE A 16 4.05 5.83 6.93
N ILE A 17 3.22 4.96 6.36
CA ILE A 17 3.47 4.30 5.07
C ILE A 17 2.23 4.47 4.20
N ARG A 18 2.42 4.82 2.92
CA ARG A 18 1.36 4.79 1.91
C ARG A 18 1.89 4.08 0.68
N ASP A 19 1.12 3.12 0.18
CA ASP A 19 1.49 2.33 -0.99
C ASP A 19 0.24 1.96 -1.81
N LEU A 20 0.44 1.36 -2.98
CA LEU A 20 -0.63 0.86 -3.83
C LEU A 20 -1.39 -0.29 -3.14
N LEU A 21 -2.68 -0.30 -3.38
CA LEU A 21 -3.60 -1.38 -3.04
C LEU A 21 -3.84 -2.21 -4.29
N ARG A 22 -3.68 -3.54 -4.18
CA ARG A 22 -3.99 -4.46 -5.27
C ARG A 22 -5.48 -4.34 -5.64
N PRO A 23 -5.82 -4.00 -6.89
CA PRO A 23 -7.22 -3.99 -7.33
C PRO A 23 -7.82 -5.41 -7.33
N GLU A 24 -9.15 -5.49 -7.22
CA GLU A 24 -9.87 -6.77 -7.12
C GLU A 24 -9.86 -7.57 -8.43
N SER A 25 -9.68 -6.89 -9.56
CA SER A 25 -9.65 -7.52 -10.88
C SER A 25 -8.66 -6.87 -11.84
N VAL A 26 -8.31 -7.61 -12.91
CA VAL A 26 -7.51 -7.07 -14.02
C VAL A 26 -8.24 -5.93 -14.73
N ALA A 27 -9.58 -5.98 -14.79
CA ALA A 27 -10.37 -4.89 -15.38
C ALA A 27 -10.20 -3.58 -14.58
N ASP A 28 -10.18 -3.65 -13.24
CA ASP A 28 -9.94 -2.49 -12.39
C ASP A 28 -8.51 -1.96 -12.56
N VAL A 29 -7.52 -2.86 -12.71
CA VAL A 29 -6.13 -2.48 -13.03
C VAL A 29 -6.10 -1.67 -14.34
N ASP A 30 -6.69 -2.20 -15.41
CA ASP A 30 -6.68 -1.54 -16.71
C ASP A 30 -7.44 -0.19 -16.65
N GLN A 31 -8.53 -0.11 -15.88
CA GLN A 31 -9.24 1.14 -15.62
C GLN A 31 -8.36 2.16 -14.88
N PHE A 32 -7.60 1.74 -13.86
CA PHE A 32 -6.69 2.63 -13.15
C PHE A 32 -5.53 3.10 -14.02
N VAL A 33 -4.97 2.24 -14.86
CA VAL A 33 -3.93 2.62 -15.83
C VAL A 33 -4.47 3.67 -16.80
N ALA A 34 -5.66 3.45 -17.38
CA ALA A 34 -6.30 4.43 -18.25
C ALA A 34 -6.58 5.76 -17.53
N THR A 35 -7.04 5.70 -16.28
CA THR A 35 -7.42 6.88 -15.48
C THR A 35 -6.22 7.72 -15.07
N TYR A 36 -5.16 7.08 -14.57
CA TYR A 36 -4.04 7.76 -13.91
C TYR A 36 -2.78 7.86 -14.76
N ALA A 37 -2.61 7.00 -15.75
CA ALA A 37 -1.44 6.95 -16.62
C ALA A 37 -1.81 6.94 -18.12
N GLY A 38 -3.08 7.15 -18.50
CA GLY A 38 -3.53 7.00 -19.88
C GLY A 38 -2.92 7.99 -20.88
N ARG A 39 -2.29 9.06 -20.40
CA ARG A 39 -1.55 10.03 -21.22
C ARG A 39 -0.03 9.81 -21.22
N GLU A 40 0.45 8.88 -20.41
CA GLU A 40 1.86 8.53 -20.33
C GLU A 40 2.28 7.64 -21.50
N ASN A 41 3.58 7.47 -21.70
CA ASN A 41 4.09 6.54 -22.70
C ASN A 41 3.77 5.07 -22.32
N SER A 42 3.86 4.16 -23.30
CA SER A 42 3.53 2.75 -23.11
C SER A 42 4.35 2.06 -22.02
N HIS A 43 5.61 2.46 -21.84
CA HIS A 43 6.46 1.89 -20.80
C HIS A 43 6.00 2.28 -19.39
N SER A 44 5.67 3.57 -19.18
CA SER A 44 5.14 4.06 -17.90
C SER A 44 3.77 3.42 -17.58
N GLN A 45 2.91 3.25 -18.58
CA GLN A 45 1.62 2.55 -18.40
C GLN A 45 1.84 1.09 -17.97
N GLN A 46 2.76 0.38 -18.64
CA GLN A 46 3.09 -1.00 -18.29
C GLN A 46 3.69 -1.11 -16.89
N LEU A 47 4.63 -0.23 -16.52
CA LEU A 47 5.24 -0.21 -15.19
C LEU A 47 4.19 0.01 -14.09
N PHE A 48 3.25 0.93 -14.31
CA PHE A 48 2.18 1.18 -13.36
C PHE A 48 1.21 -0.01 -13.26
N ARG A 49 0.87 -0.64 -14.39
CA ARG A 49 0.09 -1.88 -14.43
C ARG A 49 0.74 -2.99 -13.61
N ASP A 50 2.03 -3.23 -13.83
CA ASP A 50 2.79 -4.26 -13.11
C ASP A 50 2.89 -3.94 -11.62
N SER A 51 3.01 -2.67 -11.25
CA SER A 51 3.00 -2.22 -9.85
C SER A 51 1.65 -2.50 -9.16
N LEU A 52 0.52 -2.25 -9.83
CA LEU A 52 -0.82 -2.53 -9.29
C LEU A 52 -1.06 -4.04 -9.09
N LEU A 53 -0.57 -4.87 -10.01
CA LEU A 53 -0.67 -6.33 -9.91
C LEU A 53 0.22 -6.89 -8.79
N ALA A 54 1.40 -6.30 -8.59
CA ALA A 54 2.34 -6.70 -7.54
C ALA A 54 2.01 -6.13 -6.16
N ALA A 55 1.17 -5.10 -6.07
CA ALA A 55 0.74 -4.47 -4.83
C ALA A 55 0.13 -5.49 -3.86
N LEU A 56 0.08 -5.18 -2.57
CA LEU A 56 -0.59 -6.02 -1.58
C LEU A 56 -2.07 -5.68 -1.48
N THR A 57 -2.88 -6.67 -1.11
CA THR A 57 -4.26 -6.48 -0.67
C THR A 57 -4.28 -5.83 0.71
N LEU A 58 -5.40 -5.22 1.08
CA LEU A 58 -5.54 -4.55 2.38
C LEU A 58 -5.38 -5.53 3.55
N ASP A 59 -5.88 -6.75 3.39
CA ASP A 59 -5.81 -7.79 4.43
C ASP A 59 -4.40 -8.35 4.56
N GLU A 60 -3.66 -8.58 3.46
CA GLU A 60 -2.25 -8.96 3.53
C GLU A 60 -1.41 -7.93 4.30
N VAL A 61 -1.65 -6.62 4.09
CA VAL A 61 -0.92 -5.58 4.83
C VAL A 61 -1.30 -5.54 6.31
N ARG A 62 -2.57 -5.76 6.64
CA ARG A 62 -3.04 -5.85 8.03
C ARG A 62 -2.42 -7.03 8.75
N ASP A 63 -2.35 -8.19 8.10
CA ASP A 63 -1.74 -9.39 8.66
C ASP A 63 -0.24 -9.18 8.92
N ILE A 64 0.47 -8.55 7.98
CA ILE A 64 1.88 -8.16 8.16
C ILE A 64 2.05 -7.19 9.34
N ALA A 65 1.17 -6.19 9.45
CA ALA A 65 1.21 -5.22 10.55
C ALA A 65 1.01 -5.91 11.91
N VAL A 66 0.00 -6.76 12.03
CA VAL A 66 -0.31 -7.51 13.27
C VAL A 66 0.83 -8.44 13.66
N ALA A 67 1.46 -9.11 12.69
CA ALA A 67 2.62 -9.96 12.93
C ALA A 67 3.83 -9.20 13.54
N HIS A 68 3.85 -7.87 13.44
CA HIS A 68 4.88 -7.01 14.00
C HIS A 68 4.39 -6.12 15.16
N GLY A 69 3.26 -6.47 15.78
CA GLY A 69 2.72 -5.77 16.95
C GLY A 69 2.03 -4.44 16.63
N ILE A 70 1.79 -4.16 15.35
CA ILE A 70 1.05 -2.96 14.91
C ILE A 70 -0.43 -3.35 14.77
N PRO A 71 -1.38 -2.64 15.39
CA PRO A 71 -2.80 -2.95 15.26
C PRO A 71 -3.27 -2.87 13.80
N ALA A 72 -4.09 -3.83 13.36
CA ALA A 72 -4.69 -3.81 12.02
C ALA A 72 -5.51 -2.55 11.75
N THR A 73 -6.08 -1.93 12.80
CA THR A 73 -6.83 -0.66 12.72
C THR A 73 -5.96 0.54 12.33
N SER A 74 -4.63 0.43 12.45
CA SER A 74 -3.69 1.44 11.96
C SER A 74 -3.52 1.39 10.44
N VAL A 75 -4.05 0.36 9.76
CA VAL A 75 -4.00 0.20 8.31
C VAL A 75 -5.40 0.37 7.70
N ALA A 76 -5.55 1.35 6.82
CA ALA A 76 -6.80 1.64 6.14
C ALA A 76 -6.57 1.96 4.66
N GLN A 77 -7.57 1.65 3.82
CA GLN A 77 -7.63 2.22 2.48
C GLN A 77 -7.95 3.72 2.59
N THR A 78 -7.14 4.57 1.95
CA THR A 78 -7.24 6.03 2.06
C THR A 78 -7.39 6.73 0.70
N SER A 79 -7.56 5.95 -0.36
CA SER A 79 -8.05 6.38 -1.68
C SER A 79 -8.50 5.14 -2.46
N ASP A 80 -8.97 5.34 -3.69
CA ASP A 80 -9.35 4.26 -4.59
C ASP A 80 -8.25 3.20 -4.82
N ARG A 81 -6.98 3.58 -4.80
CA ARG A 81 -5.84 2.68 -5.12
C ARG A 81 -4.74 2.62 -4.08
N HIS A 82 -4.93 3.18 -2.88
CA HIS A 82 -3.89 3.20 -1.86
C HIS A 82 -4.40 2.81 -0.49
N TRP A 83 -3.55 2.12 0.25
CA TRP A 83 -3.66 1.96 1.69
C TRP A 83 -2.67 2.87 2.42
N THR A 84 -2.94 3.12 3.70
CA THR A 84 -2.05 3.87 4.59
C THR A 84 -1.95 3.15 5.92
N LEU A 85 -0.73 2.95 6.39
CA LEU A 85 -0.42 2.62 7.78
C LEU A 85 -0.06 3.92 8.48
N SER A 86 -0.78 4.25 9.56
CA SER A 86 -0.46 5.36 10.44
C SER A 86 -0.52 4.86 11.89
N TRP A 87 0.64 4.68 12.50
CA TRP A 87 0.78 4.11 13.84
C TRP A 87 1.76 4.91 14.68
N LEU A 88 1.30 5.39 15.83
CA LEU A 88 2.13 6.03 16.84
C LEU A 88 2.63 4.94 17.81
N SER A 89 3.95 4.75 17.92
CA SER A 89 4.50 3.81 18.89
C SER A 89 4.27 4.30 20.32
N GLY A 90 3.63 3.46 21.13
CA GLY A 90 3.42 3.66 22.56
C GLY A 90 4.34 2.81 23.40
#